data_AF-A0A359IET7-F1
#
_entry.id   AF-A0A359IET7-F1
#
_cell.length_a   1.000
_cell.length_b   1.000
_cell.length_c   1.000
_cell.angle_alpha   90.00
_cell.angle_beta   90.00
_cell.angle_gamma   90.00
#
_symmetry.space_group_name_H-M   'P 1'
#
loop_
_entity.id
_entity.type
_entity.pdbx_description
1 polymer ?
#
loop_
_entity_poly.entity_id
_entity_poly.type
_entity_poly.pdbx_seq_one_letter_code
_entity_poly.pdbx_strand_id
1 'polypeptide(L)'
;MENTILIPEIRELISNNDTRALQELFESEHPVRIAEWLSEFEPEEIRRALSVLPPQHQASVLINMDEDLQVDVVMTLSRGEASRLFTAMPHD
;
A
#
# COMPACT_ATOMS: atom_id res chain seq x y z
N MET A 1 -16.63 -8.22 8.67
CA MET A 1 -17.62 -8.21 7.56
C MET A 1 -17.34 -7.09 6.56
N GLU A 2 -16.74 -5.98 6.97
CA GLU A 2 -16.40 -4.86 6.08
C GLU A 2 -15.28 -5.20 5.08
N ASN A 3 -14.20 -5.86 5.53
CA ASN A 3 -13.07 -6.26 4.67
C ASN A 3 -13.49 -7.17 3.50
N THR A 4 -14.50 -8.00 3.68
CA THR A 4 -14.98 -8.95 2.65
C THR A 4 -15.56 -8.25 1.42
N ILE A 5 -16.08 -7.02 1.58
CA ILE A 5 -16.63 -6.22 0.46
C ILE A 5 -15.53 -5.36 -0.18
N LEU A 6 -14.63 -4.82 0.65
CA LEU A 6 -13.61 -3.88 0.20
C LEU A 6 -12.45 -4.52 -0.56
N ILE A 7 -12.09 -5.78 -0.26
CA ILE A 7 -10.99 -6.46 -0.98
C ILE A 7 -11.30 -6.67 -2.47
N PRO A 8 -12.49 -7.20 -2.85
CA PRO A 8 -12.90 -7.25 -4.25
C PRO A 8 -12.89 -5.87 -4.94
N GLU A 9 -13.35 -4.83 -4.25
CA GLU A 9 -13.39 -3.46 -4.77
C GLU A 9 -11.98 -2.92 -5.03
N ILE A 10 -11.05 -3.05 -4.06
CA ILE A 10 -9.65 -2.66 -4.23
C ILE A 10 -9.01 -3.40 -5.40
N ARG A 11 -9.29 -4.71 -5.56
CA ARG A 11 -8.77 -5.50 -6.68
C ARG A 11 -9.29 -5.00 -8.03
N GLU A 12 -10.56 -4.61 -8.10
CA GLU A 12 -11.15 -4.00 -9.29
C GLU A 12 -10.50 -2.64 -9.60
N LEU A 13 -10.32 -1.78 -8.60
CA LEU A 13 -9.66 -0.48 -8.77
C LEU A 13 -8.22 -0.62 -9.28
N ILE A 14 -7.44 -1.56 -8.72
CA ILE A 14 -6.09 -1.88 -9.19
C ILE A 14 -6.12 -2.40 -10.64
N SER A 15 -7.05 -3.30 -10.97
CA SER A 15 -7.17 -3.90 -12.31
C SER A 15 -7.56 -2.88 -13.38
N ASN A 16 -8.43 -1.93 -13.03
CA ASN A 16 -8.87 -0.86 -13.91
C ASN A 16 -7.88 0.31 -13.98
N ASN A 17 -6.78 0.27 -13.20
CA ASN A 17 -5.87 1.40 -12.98
C ASN A 17 -6.60 2.69 -12.56
N ASP A 18 -7.68 2.57 -11.76
CA ASP A 18 -8.39 3.72 -11.22
C ASP A 18 -7.64 4.28 -10.01
N THR A 19 -6.50 4.91 -10.28
CA THR A 19 -5.60 5.43 -9.26
C THR A 19 -6.25 6.54 -8.43
N ARG A 20 -7.22 7.26 -9.00
CA ARG A 20 -7.91 8.36 -8.30
C ARG A 20 -8.85 7.81 -7.24
N ALA A 21 -9.73 6.87 -7.60
CA ALA A 21 -10.62 6.26 -6.63
C ALA A 21 -9.84 5.51 -5.54
N LEU A 22 -8.75 4.83 -5.93
CA LEU A 22 -7.89 4.14 -4.97
C LEU A 22 -7.19 5.10 -4.00
N GLN A 23 -6.73 6.25 -4.50
CA GLN A 23 -6.15 7.31 -3.67
C GLN A 23 -7.18 7.91 -2.71
N GLU A 24 -8.37 8.26 -3.20
CA GLU A 24 -9.45 8.82 -2.38
C GLU A 24 -9.86 7.84 -1.26
N LEU A 25 -9.94 6.54 -1.55
CA LEU A 25 -10.18 5.50 -0.57
C LEU A 25 -9.08 5.45 0.49
N PHE A 26 -7.82 5.34 0.07
CA PHE A 26 -6.70 5.21 1.00
C PHE A 26 -6.43 6.48 1.83
N GLU A 27 -6.63 7.68 1.28
CA GLU A 27 -6.46 8.93 2.04
C GLU A 27 -7.54 9.12 3.12
N SER A 28 -8.68 8.45 2.99
CA SER A 28 -9.77 8.51 3.97
C SER A 28 -9.60 7.52 5.13
N GLU A 29 -8.60 6.63 5.06
CA GLU A 29 -8.46 5.48 5.94
C GLU A 29 -7.16 5.52 6.76
N HIS A 30 -7.18 4.84 7.91
CA HIS A 30 -5.99 4.76 8.77
C HIS A 30 -4.94 3.82 8.15
N PRO A 31 -3.63 4.13 8.20
CA PRO A 31 -2.59 3.29 7.59
C PRO A 31 -2.61 1.81 8.00
N VAL A 32 -2.93 1.52 9.25
CA VAL A 32 -3.14 0.16 9.78
C VAL A 32 -4.25 -0.58 9.02
N ARG A 33 -5.39 0.09 8.75
CA ARG A 33 -6.53 -0.48 8.04
C ARG A 33 -6.16 -0.85 6.60
N ILE A 34 -5.42 0.05 5.95
CA ILE A 34 -4.95 -0.16 4.58
C ILE A 34 -3.98 -1.34 4.53
N ALA A 35 -3.07 -1.45 5.51
CA ALA A 35 -2.16 -2.58 5.62
C ALA A 35 -2.92 -3.91 5.81
N GLU A 36 -3.95 -3.94 6.66
CA GLU A 36 -4.81 -5.12 6.83
C GLU A 36 -5.46 -5.56 5.51
N TRP A 37 -6.02 -4.63 4.73
CA TRP A 37 -6.63 -4.97 3.44
C TRP A 37 -5.61 -5.47 2.43
N LEU A 38 -4.46 -4.81 2.35
CA LEU A 38 -3.40 -5.14 1.40
C LEU A 38 -2.67 -6.45 1.75
N SER A 39 -2.81 -6.97 2.98
CA SER A 39 -2.20 -8.25 3.39
C SER A 39 -2.68 -9.46 2.60
N GLU A 40 -3.83 -9.38 1.93
CA GLU A 40 -4.37 -10.44 1.07
C GLU A 40 -3.97 -10.32 -0.41
N PHE A 41 -3.09 -9.38 -0.75
CA PHE A 41 -2.65 -9.09 -2.12
C PHE A 41 -1.21 -9.53 -2.37
N GLU A 42 -0.87 -9.74 -3.64
CA GLU A 42 0.51 -10.06 -4.01
C GLU A 42 1.42 -8.84 -3.84
N PRO A 43 2.71 -9.00 -3.50
CA PRO A 43 3.65 -7.89 -3.28
C PRO A 43 3.69 -6.85 -4.41
N GLU A 44 3.58 -7.30 -5.66
CA GLU A 44 3.52 -6.46 -6.86
C GLU A 44 2.22 -5.65 -7.00
N GLU A 45 1.10 -6.18 -6.50
CA GLU A 45 -0.17 -5.47 -6.42
C GLU A 45 -0.13 -4.43 -5.30
N ILE A 46 0.43 -4.81 -4.14
CA ILE A 46 0.63 -3.91 -3.00
C ILE A 46 1.49 -2.72 -3.42
N ARG A 47 2.63 -2.94 -4.09
CA ARG A 47 3.48 -1.85 -4.58
C ARG A 47 2.70 -0.88 -5.46
N ARG A 48 1.92 -1.41 -6.41
CA ARG A 48 1.10 -0.59 -7.32
C ARG A 48 0.03 0.19 -6.55
N ALA A 49 -0.65 -0.46 -5.62
CA ALA A 49 -1.65 0.17 -4.77
C ALA A 49 -1.03 1.31 -3.94
N LEU A 50 0.10 1.07 -3.27
CA LEU A 50 0.79 2.09 -2.48
C LEU A 50 1.29 3.26 -3.33
N SER A 51 1.62 3.05 -4.61
CA SER A 51 2.16 4.10 -5.46
C SER A 51 1.24 5.31 -5.67
N VAL A 52 -0.08 5.17 -5.39
CA VAL A 52 -1.06 6.27 -5.48
C VAL A 52 -0.98 7.21 -4.29
N LEU A 53 -0.37 6.78 -3.18
CA LEU A 53 -0.20 7.57 -1.96
C LEU A 53 1.09 8.39 -2.00
N PRO A 54 1.19 9.50 -1.26
CA PRO A 54 2.46 10.20 -1.08
C PRO A 54 3.45 9.32 -0.27
N PRO A 55 4.78 9.49 -0.46
CA PRO A 55 5.80 8.60 0.12
C PRO A 55 5.71 8.42 1.65
N GLN A 56 5.30 9.45 2.38
CA GLN A 56 5.12 9.38 3.84
C GLN A 56 3.97 8.43 4.22
N HIS A 57 2.84 8.50 3.51
CA HIS A 57 1.73 7.57 3.74
C HIS A 57 2.10 6.16 3.28
N GLN A 58 2.83 5.99 2.18
CA GLN A 58 3.34 4.68 1.77
C GLN A 58 4.16 4.02 2.88
N ALA A 59 5.11 4.78 3.46
CA ALA A 59 5.92 4.31 4.57
C ALA A 59 5.09 3.94 5.80
N SER A 60 4.12 4.80 6.16
CA SER A 60 3.21 4.55 7.28
C SER A 60 2.33 3.31 7.07
N VAL A 61 1.88 3.01 5.85
CA VAL A 61 1.12 1.79 5.59
C VAL A 61 2.06 0.57 5.65
N LEU A 62 3.22 0.66 4.99
CA LEU A 62 4.18 -0.45 4.92
C LEU A 62 4.65 -0.90 6.30
N ILE A 63 5.02 0.02 7.21
CA ILE A 63 5.51 -0.34 8.55
C ILE A 63 4.47 -1.06 9.41
N ASN A 64 3.19 -0.98 9.06
CA ASN A 64 2.10 -1.68 9.74
C ASN A 64 1.79 -3.06 9.13
N MET A 65 2.50 -3.50 8.08
CA MET A 65 2.40 -4.85 7.53
C MET A 65 3.26 -5.84 8.31
N ASP A 66 3.03 -7.14 8.12
CA ASP A 66 3.92 -8.19 8.64
C ASP A 66 5.33 -8.06 8.04
N GLU A 67 6.38 -8.32 8.83
CA GLU A 67 7.78 -8.09 8.45
C GLU A 67 8.17 -8.82 7.15
N ASP A 68 7.74 -10.08 6.99
CA ASP A 68 8.01 -10.85 5.77
C ASP A 68 7.39 -10.18 4.53
N LEU A 69 6.15 -9.70 4.66
CA LEU A 69 5.45 -9.00 3.59
C LEU A 69 6.09 -7.64 3.28
N GLN A 70 6.58 -6.92 4.30
CA GLN A 70 7.33 -5.67 4.09
C GLN A 70 8.57 -5.92 3.23
N VAL A 71 9.34 -6.96 3.56
CA VAL A 71 10.53 -7.33 2.79
C VAL A 71 10.16 -7.66 1.36
N ASP A 72 9.13 -8.49 1.16
CA ASP A 72 8.68 -8.88 -0.18
C ASP A 72 8.25 -7.67 -1.01
N VAL A 73 7.48 -6.75 -0.43
CA VAL A 73 7.07 -5.50 -1.11
C VAL A 73 8.28 -4.63 -1.43
N VAL A 74 9.22 -4.46 -0.49
CA VAL A 74 10.45 -3.68 -0.73
C VAL A 74 11.29 -4.27 -1.86
N MET A 75 11.34 -5.60 -1.99
CA MET A 75 12.05 -6.28 -3.07
C MET A 75 11.44 -6.03 -4.45
N THR A 76 10.17 -5.62 -4.53
CA THR A 76 9.51 -5.23 -5.79
C THR A 76 9.80 -3.80 -6.23
N LEU A 77 10.39 -2.97 -5.35
CA LEU A 77 10.67 -1.57 -5.62
C LEU A 77 11.93 -1.41 -6.47
N SER A 78 11.91 -0.47 -7.41
CA SER A 78 13.14 0.02 -8.01
C SER A 78 14.00 0.75 -6.97
N ARG A 79 15.31 0.85 -7.24
CA ARG A 79 16.25 1.57 -6.38
C ARG A 79 15.79 3.00 -6.03
N GLY A 80 15.18 3.69 -7.00
CA GLY A 80 14.69 5.06 -6.81
C GLY A 80 13.45 5.13 -5.91
N GLU A 81 12.54 4.17 -6.05
CA GLU A 81 11.36 4.08 -5.20
C GLU A 81 11.73 3.72 -3.77
N ALA A 82 12.58 2.71 -3.58
CA ALA A 82 13.09 2.32 -2.27
C ALA A 82 13.78 3.49 -1.57
N SER A 83 14.65 4.23 -2.28
CA SER A 83 15.32 5.41 -1.70
C SER A 83 14.34 6.48 -1.23
N ARG A 84 13.27 6.77 -2.01
CA ARG A 84 12.25 7.75 -1.63
C ARG A 84 11.45 7.28 -0.42
N LEU A 85 11.07 6.01 -0.41
CA LEU A 85 10.30 5.39 0.66
C LEU A 85 11.08 5.43 1.98
N PHE A 86 12.33 4.96 2.00
CA PHE A 86 13.17 4.96 3.20
C PHE A 86 13.47 6.37 3.72
N THR A 87 13.56 7.36 2.83
CA THR A 87 13.74 8.77 3.22
C THR A 87 12.47 9.37 3.84
N ALA A 88 11.30 8.84 3.47
CA ALA A 88 10.00 9.29 3.96
C ALA A 88 9.53 8.53 5.20
N MET A 89 10.23 7.46 5.59
CA MET A 89 9.92 6.71 6.80
C MET A 89 10.07 7.62 8.02
N PRO A 90 9.15 7.54 9.00
CA PRO A 90 9.28 8.27 10.25
C PRO A 90 10.64 7.94 10.89
N HIS A 91 11.45 8.97 11.10
CA HIS A 91 12.61 8.86 12.00
C HIS A 91 12.06 9.00 13.41
N ASP A 92 11.90 7.88 14.11
CA ASP A 92 11.61 7.87 15.55
C ASP A 92 12.78 8.51 16.33
#